data_AF-A0A495SEL7-F1
#
_entry.id   AF-A0A495SEL7-F1
#
_cell.length_a   1.000
_cell.length_b   1.000
_cell.length_c   1.000
_cell.angle_alpha   90.00
_cell.angle_beta   90.00
_cell.angle_gamma   90.00
#
_symmetry.space_group_name_H-M   'P 1'
#
loop_
_entity.id
_entity.type
_entity.pdbx_description
1 polymer ?
#
loop_
_entity_poly.entity_id
_entity_poly.type
_entity_poly.pdbx_seq_one_letter_code
_entity_poly.pdbx_strand_id
1 'polypeptide(L)'
;MKATEFKSEIKDIKENLRGLTLQLVTKNGYRPYFNLKEFGNAILEEEQKGNDFRINQVWTKAGIVGTKSIKALAELIKSETITAIQFESFFNFSTTEQYIRSFGALD
;
A
#
# COMPACT_ATOMS: atom_id res chain seq x y z
N MET A 1 -7.46 -0.75 -3.57
CA MET A 1 -7.43 -0.33 -4.99
C MET A 1 -6.75 -1.42 -5.78
N LYS A 2 -7.08 -1.58 -7.06
CA LYS A 2 -6.50 -2.66 -7.87
C LYS A 2 -4.99 -2.48 -8.01
N ALA A 3 -4.23 -3.57 -8.16
CA ALA A 3 -2.77 -3.48 -8.37
C ALA A 3 -2.37 -2.55 -9.53
N THR A 4 -3.10 -2.60 -10.65
CA THR A 4 -2.85 -1.74 -11.82
C THR A 4 -3.10 -0.26 -11.53
N GLU A 5 -4.19 0.05 -10.83
CA GLU A 5 -4.56 1.39 -10.39
C GLU A 5 -3.52 1.94 -9.40
N PHE A 6 -3.16 1.14 -8.38
CA PHE A 6 -2.12 1.49 -7.41
C PHE A 6 -0.81 1.88 -8.08
N LYS A 7 -0.31 1.06 -9.01
CA LYS A 7 0.94 1.33 -9.73
C LYS A 7 0.87 2.60 -10.56
N SER A 8 -0.27 2.85 -11.21
CA SER A 8 -0.47 4.07 -11.99
C SER A 8 -0.44 5.31 -11.09
N GLU A 9 -1.24 5.31 -10.02
CA GLU A 9 -1.36 6.46 -9.12
C GLU A 9 -0.07 6.73 -8.33
N ILE A 10 0.63 5.68 -7.87
CA ILE A 10 1.93 5.82 -7.19
C ILE A 10 2.98 6.42 -8.13
N LYS A 11 2.95 6.06 -9.41
CA LYS A 11 3.87 6.61 -10.41
C LYS A 11 3.70 8.13 -10.56
N ASP A 12 2.48 8.63 -10.42
CA ASP A 12 2.17 10.06 -10.52
C ASP A 12 2.74 10.86 -9.34
N ILE A 13 2.86 10.25 -8.17
CA ILE A 13 3.39 10.89 -6.95
C ILE A 13 4.81 10.45 -6.60
N LYS A 14 5.49 9.71 -7.48
CA LYS A 14 6.78 9.06 -7.16
C LYS A 14 7.85 10.03 -6.64
N GLU A 15 7.86 11.26 -7.14
CA GLU A 15 8.85 12.26 -6.74
C GLU A 15 8.62 12.70 -5.28
N ASN A 16 7.36 12.79 -4.87
CA ASN A 16 6.96 13.09 -3.49
C ASN A 16 7.29 11.96 -2.51
N LEU A 17 7.45 10.74 -3.00
CA LEU A 17 7.79 9.57 -2.19
C LEU A 17 9.30 9.40 -1.97
N ARG A 18 10.15 10.14 -2.69
CA ARG A 18 11.60 10.03 -2.55
C ARG A 18 12.05 10.53 -1.19
N GLY A 19 12.92 9.75 -0.53
CA GLY A 19 13.45 10.07 0.79
C GLY A 19 12.50 9.75 1.95
N LEU A 20 11.26 9.29 1.66
CA LEU A 20 10.36 8.78 2.68
C LEU A 20 10.65 7.30 2.99
N THR A 21 10.37 6.89 4.23
CA THR A 21 10.32 5.46 4.55
C THR A 21 8.99 4.90 4.06
N LEU A 22 9.04 3.94 3.14
CA LEU A 22 7.86 3.25 2.62
C LEU A 22 7.80 1.86 3.23
N GLN A 23 6.73 1.54 3.94
CA GLN A 23 6.54 0.24 4.56
C GLN A 23 5.48 -0.55 3.79
N LEU A 24 5.74 -1.83 3.52
CA LEU A 24 4.73 -2.75 2.97
C LEU A 24 4.36 -3.78 4.03
N VAL A 25 3.09 -3.84 4.37
CA VAL A 25 2.47 -4.91 5.16
C VAL A 25 1.99 -5.99 4.19
N THR A 26 2.27 -7.22 4.55
CA THR A 26 1.83 -8.44 3.85
C THR A 26 1.24 -9.39 4.89
N LYS A 27 0.65 -10.50 4.44
CA LYS A 27 0.18 -11.57 5.33
C LYS A 27 1.26 -12.12 6.28
N ASN A 28 2.54 -11.98 5.93
CA ASN A 28 3.68 -12.55 6.67
C ASN A 28 4.35 -11.54 7.62
N GLY A 29 3.85 -10.31 7.70
CA GLY A 29 4.43 -9.23 8.50
C GLY A 29 4.66 -7.97 7.67
N TYR A 30 5.55 -7.10 8.16
CA TYR A 30 5.83 -5.81 7.53
C TYR A 30 7.31 -5.61 7.24
N ARG A 31 7.62 -4.87 6.17
CA ARG A 31 8.99 -4.53 5.80
C ARG A 31 9.12 -3.07 5.38
N PRO A 32 10.10 -2.31 5.93
CA PRO A 32 10.44 -0.98 5.45
C PRO A 32 11.34 -1.03 4.21
N TYR A 33 11.17 -0.04 3.34
CA TYR A 33 11.93 0.20 2.12
C TYR A 33 12.36 1.66 2.08
N PHE A 34 13.66 1.88 1.83
CA PHE A 34 14.29 3.21 1.88
C PHE A 34 14.53 3.81 0.49
N ASN A 35 14.22 3.06 -0.57
CA ASN A 35 14.28 3.54 -1.94
C ASN A 35 13.12 2.99 -2.76
N LEU A 36 12.76 3.75 -3.81
CA LEU A 36 11.61 3.44 -4.66
C LEU A 36 11.79 2.19 -5.52
N LYS A 37 13.04 1.79 -5.80
CA LYS A 37 13.31 0.62 -6.63
C LYS A 37 12.94 -0.66 -5.89
N GLU A 38 13.44 -0.82 -4.67
CA GLU A 38 13.13 -1.99 -3.84
C GLU A 38 11.65 -2.03 -3.46
N PHE A 39 11.06 -0.88 -3.12
CA PHE A 39 9.63 -0.79 -2.87
C PHE A 39 8.82 -1.20 -4.11
N GLY A 40 9.16 -0.67 -5.29
CA GLY A 40 8.51 -1.01 -6.54
C GLY A 40 8.59 -2.50 -6.88
N ASN A 41 9.75 -3.13 -6.67
CA ASN A 41 9.91 -4.57 -6.86
C ASN A 41 9.01 -5.38 -5.91
N ALA A 42 8.89 -4.98 -4.64
CA ALA A 42 8.01 -5.64 -3.68
C ALA A 42 6.53 -5.55 -4.08
N ILE A 43 6.11 -4.41 -4.64
CA ILE A 43 4.74 -4.25 -5.17
C ILE A 43 4.50 -5.20 -6.36
N LEU A 44 5.48 -5.36 -7.26
CA LEU A 44 5.37 -6.28 -8.39
C LEU A 44 5.33 -7.75 -7.92
N GLU A 45 6.12 -8.11 -6.90
CA GLU A 45 6.11 -9.45 -6.30
C GLU A 45 4.76 -9.79 -5.64
N GLU A 46 4.15 -8.84 -4.93
CA GLU A 46 2.84 -9.05 -4.31
C GLU A 46 1.70 -9.06 -5.35
N GLU A 47 1.79 -8.27 -6.40
CA GLU A 47 0.83 -8.32 -7.53
C GLU A 47 0.84 -9.69 -8.21
N GLN A 48 2.01 -10.30 -8.41
CA GLN A 48 2.12 -11.66 -8.98
C GLN A 48 1.42 -12.72 -8.12
N LYS A 49 1.21 -12.44 -6.82
CA LYS A 49 0.46 -13.30 -5.89
C LYS A 49 -1.05 -13.03 -5.92
N GLY A 50 -1.51 -12.11 -6.77
CA GLY A 50 -2.91 -11.72 -6.90
C GLY A 50 -3.37 -10.70 -5.86
N ASN A 51 -2.43 -9.99 -5.21
CA ASN A 51 -2.80 -9.02 -4.18
C ASN A 51 -3.08 -7.62 -4.75
N ASP A 52 -4.06 -6.97 -4.14
CA ASP A 52 -4.37 -5.56 -4.28
C ASP A 52 -3.69 -4.75 -3.16
N PHE A 53 -3.76 -3.42 -3.26
CA PHE A 53 -3.06 -2.54 -2.32
C PHE A 53 -3.97 -1.48 -1.72
N ARG A 54 -3.63 -1.01 -0.52
CA ARG A 54 -4.23 0.16 0.11
C ARG A 54 -3.20 0.93 0.92
N ILE A 55 -3.49 2.19 1.19
CA ILE A 55 -2.78 2.97 2.18
C ILE A 55 -3.33 2.55 3.54
N ASN A 56 -2.46 2.15 4.46
CA ASN A 56 -2.86 1.79 5.82
C ASN A 56 -2.66 2.98 6.77
N GLN A 57 -1.43 3.50 6.84
CA GLN A 57 -1.05 4.55 7.78
C GLN A 57 -0.10 5.55 7.14
N VAL A 58 -0.23 6.82 7.52
CA VAL A 58 0.70 7.88 7.13
C VAL A 58 1.19 8.57 8.40
N TRP A 59 2.50 8.63 8.61
CA TRP A 59 3.10 9.30 9.76
C TRP A 59 3.46 10.73 9.39
N THR A 60 2.96 11.67 10.18
CA THR A 60 3.30 13.08 10.11
C THR A 60 3.96 13.51 11.41
N LYS A 61 4.46 14.75 11.50
CA LYS A 61 4.98 15.29 12.77
C LYS A 61 3.91 15.39 13.87
N ALA A 62 2.63 15.47 13.50
CA ALA A 62 1.53 15.60 14.45
C ALA A 62 0.96 14.26 14.92
N GLY A 63 1.28 13.15 14.24
CA GLY A 63 0.80 11.82 14.58
C GLY A 63 0.55 10.94 13.35
N ILE A 64 -0.29 9.92 13.52
CA ILE A 64 -0.70 9.01 12.44
C ILE A 64 -2.02 9.48 11.86
N VAL A 65 -2.09 9.60 10.54
CA VAL A 65 -3.30 9.94 9.79
C VAL A 65 -3.61 8.87 8.74
N GLY A 66 -4.90 8.68 8.47
CA GLY A 66 -5.38 7.79 7.42
C GLY A 66 -5.69 8.57 6.14
N THR A 67 -5.35 8.02 4.98
CA THR A 67 -5.70 8.59 3.68
C THR A 67 -6.49 7.56 2.86
N LYS A 68 -7.56 8.02 2.20
CA LYS A 68 -8.48 7.13 1.47
C LYS A 68 -8.11 6.90 0.01
N SER A 69 -7.16 7.66 -0.53
CA SER A 69 -6.70 7.57 -1.93
C SER A 69 -5.29 8.12 -2.08
N ILE A 70 -4.61 7.75 -3.17
CA ILE A 70 -3.27 8.28 -3.49
C ILE A 70 -3.34 9.78 -3.80
N LYS A 71 -4.44 10.25 -4.40
CA LYS A 71 -4.68 11.69 -4.60
C LYS A 71 -4.75 12.45 -3.26
N ALA A 72 -5.46 11.90 -2.26
CA ALA A 72 -5.52 12.52 -0.93
C ALA A 72 -4.16 12.49 -0.24
N LEU A 73 -3.38 11.42 -0.42
CA LEU A 73 -2.00 11.34 0.03
C LEU A 73 -1.11 12.41 -0.64
N ALA A 74 -1.29 12.67 -1.94
CA ALA A 74 -0.54 13.71 -2.66
C ALA A 74 -0.79 15.10 -2.07
N GLU A 75 -2.05 15.43 -1.78
CA GLU A 75 -2.42 16.70 -1.15
C GLU A 75 -1.91 16.80 0.30
N LEU A 76 -1.90 15.68 1.03
CA LEU A 76 -1.33 15.61 2.37
C LEU A 76 0.19 15.87 2.36
N ILE A 77 0.93 15.28 1.40
CA ILE A 77 2.38 15.50 1.29
C ILE A 77 2.72 16.97 0.98
N LYS A 78 1.83 17.71 0.32
CA LYS A 78 2.03 19.15 0.06
C LYS A 78 1.80 20.03 1.28
N SER A 79 0.95 19.60 2.21
CA SER A 79 0.49 20.39 3.34
C SER A 79 1.19 20.04 4.65
N GLU A 80 1.70 18.81 4.79
CA GLU A 80 2.34 18.33 6.00
C GLU A 80 3.72 17.70 5.73
N THR A 81 4.57 17.71 6.76
CA THR A 81 5.82 16.93 6.72
C THR A 81 5.50 15.46 7.02
N ILE A 82 5.57 14.64 5.99
CA ILE A 82 5.42 13.18 6.07
C ILE A 82 6.78 12.55 6.36
N THR A 83 6.83 11.60 7.29
CA THR A 83 8.06 10.89 7.68
C THR A 83 8.06 9.45 7.19
N ALA A 84 6.91 8.80 7.17
CA ALA A 84 6.74 7.44 6.68
C ALA A 84 5.33 7.20 6.14
N ILE A 85 5.20 6.23 5.24
CA ILE A 85 3.92 5.75 4.71
C ILE A 85 3.91 4.24 4.77
N GLN A 86 2.84 3.65 5.28
CA GLN A 86 2.62 2.22 5.27
C GLN A 86 1.50 1.88 4.30
N PHE A 87 1.84 1.02 3.36
CA PHE A 87 0.93 0.37 2.45
C PHE A 87 0.65 -1.05 2.93
N GLU A 88 -0.49 -1.58 2.58
CA GLU A 88 -0.86 -2.97 2.85
C GLU A 88 -1.22 -3.65 1.55
N SER A 89 -0.63 -4.83 1.37
CA SER A 89 -0.99 -5.80 0.36
C SER A 89 -2.03 -6.75 0.94
N PHE A 90 -3.14 -6.94 0.23
CA PHE A 90 -4.22 -7.82 0.65
C PHE A 90 -4.79 -8.61 -0.53
N PHE A 91 -5.23 -9.83 -0.27
CA PHE A 91 -5.94 -10.62 -1.26
C PHE A 91 -7.39 -10.17 -1.33
N ASN A 92 -7.84 -9.79 -2.53
CA ASN A 92 -9.19 -9.33 -2.75
C ASN A 92 -10.05 -10.48 -3.29
N PHE A 93 -10.85 -11.09 -2.42
CA PHE A 93 -11.77 -12.16 -2.82
C PHE A 93 -12.82 -11.58 -3.74
N SER A 94 -12.76 -11.99 -5.01
CA SER A 94 -13.63 -11.44 -6.05
C SER A 94 -15.03 -12.06 -6.01
N THR A 95 -15.22 -13.15 -5.27
CA THR A 95 -16.51 -13.79 -5.04
C THR A 95 -16.69 -14.20 -3.58
N THR A 96 -17.95 -14.32 -3.16
CA THR A 96 -18.34 -14.78 -1.82
C THR A 96 -17.84 -16.19 -1.54
N GLU A 97 -17.81 -17.07 -2.54
CA GLU A 97 -17.33 -18.45 -2.39
C GLU A 97 -15.83 -18.49 -2.10
N GLN A 98 -15.03 -17.65 -2.78
CA GLN A 98 -13.59 -17.54 -2.49
C GLN A 98 -13.34 -17.00 -1.09
N TYR A 99 -14.15 -16.03 -0.65
CA TYR A 99 -14.10 -15.49 0.71
C TYR A 99 -14.39 -16.58 1.74
N ILE A 100 -15.49 -17.33 1.59
CA ILE A 100 -15.87 -18.41 2.52
C ILE A 100 -14.81 -19.51 2.56
N ARG A 101 -14.25 -19.93 1.41
CA ARG A 101 -13.17 -20.93 1.35
C ARG A 101 -11.90 -20.49 2.10
N SER A 102 -11.64 -19.18 2.17
CA SER A 102 -10.46 -18.66 2.86
C SER A 102 -10.49 -18.85 4.38
N PHE A 103 -11.68 -19.05 4.97
CA PHE A 103 -11.84 -19.38 6.38
C PHE A 103 -11.78 -20.88 6.68
N GLY A 104 -11.54 -21.73 5.68
CA GLY A 104 -11.56 -23.18 5.83
C GLY A 104 -12.96 -23.75 6.10
N ALA A 105 -14.03 -23.01 5.79
CA ALA A 105 -15.40 -23.35 6.17
C ALA A 105 -16.16 -24.26 5.19
N LEU A 106 -15.46 -24.91 4.25
CA LEU A 106 -16.02 -25.88 3.30
C LEU A 106 -15.03 -27.03 3.13
N ASP A 107 -15.02 -27.93 4.10
CA ASP A 107 -14.70 -29.36 3.93
C ASP A 107 -16.01 -30.13 4.07
#